data_AF-A0A0E9X8F9-F1
#
_entry.id   AF-A0A0E9X8F9-F1
#
_cell.length_a   1.000
_cell.length_b   1.000
_cell.length_c   1.000
_cell.angle_alpha   90.00
_cell.angle_beta   90.00
_cell.angle_gamma   90.00
#
_symmetry.space_group_name_H-M   'P 1'
#
loop_
_entity.id
_entity.type
_entity.pdbx_description
1 polymer ?
#
loop_
_entity_poly.entity_id
_entity_poly.type
_entity_poly.pdbx_seq_one_letter_code
_entity_poly.pdbx_strand_id
1 'polypeptide(L)'
;MSSWLWKETLILAEDYIDFCVGNKRTPPSEQAEAMRHLASEMEQKYQCRFHSLLQTFLGACGPEPSTSLKKVMVELVGDGKLNWGRVVSLFTFTGVLARELYSRGEDKDCSRRLAETIADYLGREQQDWLVQNEGWEGFNKFFRRRGEVSQESSMKTALFAAAGVGIAGLTFLLVR
;
A
#
# COMPACT_ATOMS: atom_id res chain seq x y z
N MET A 1 -15.37 -4.48 -18.07
CA MET A 1 -15.37 -3.44 -17.01
C MET A 1 -14.10 -3.44 -16.15
N SER A 2 -13.12 -4.35 -16.37
CA SER A 2 -11.87 -4.47 -15.59
C SER A 2 -10.82 -3.37 -15.80
N SER A 3 -10.99 -2.49 -16.80
CA SER A 3 -9.96 -1.50 -17.17
C SER A 3 -9.89 -0.30 -16.23
N TRP A 4 -11.00 0.14 -15.62
CA TRP A 4 -11.03 1.44 -14.93
C TRP A 4 -10.38 1.38 -13.54
N LEU A 5 -10.70 0.35 -12.72
CA LEU A 5 -10.08 0.15 -11.41
C LEU A 5 -8.58 -0.07 -11.50
N TRP A 6 -8.12 -0.81 -12.51
CA TRP A 6 -6.70 -0.96 -12.80
C TRP A 6 -6.04 0.40 -13.08
N LYS A 7 -6.62 1.23 -13.95
CA LYS A 7 -6.08 2.56 -14.28
C LYS A 7 -6.04 3.48 -13.06
N GLU A 8 -7.11 3.51 -12.29
CA GLU A 8 -7.18 4.32 -11.06
C GLU A 8 -6.15 3.86 -10.02
N THR A 9 -6.02 2.54 -9.84
CA THR A 9 -5.00 1.97 -8.95
C THR A 9 -3.59 2.33 -9.42
N LEU A 10 -3.32 2.26 -10.74
CA LEU A 10 -2.03 2.61 -11.30
C LEU A 10 -1.69 4.08 -10.99
N ILE A 11 -2.61 5.01 -11.25
CA ILE A 11 -2.43 6.44 -10.96
C ILE A 11 -2.10 6.65 -9.48
N LEU A 12 -2.81 5.97 -8.57
CA LEU A 12 -2.57 6.07 -7.13
C LEU A 12 -1.20 5.51 -6.72
N ALA A 13 -0.79 4.37 -7.30
CA ALA A 13 0.48 3.75 -6.99
C ALA A 13 1.67 4.56 -7.54
N GLU A 14 1.57 5.04 -8.78
CA GLU A 14 2.57 5.94 -9.38
C GLU A 14 2.71 7.23 -8.56
N ASP A 15 1.58 7.85 -8.19
CA ASP A 15 1.58 9.05 -7.36
C ASP A 15 2.30 8.84 -6.02
N TYR A 16 1.95 7.76 -5.31
CA TYR A 16 2.52 7.49 -3.99
C TYR A 16 4.00 7.15 -4.06
N ILE A 17 4.43 6.37 -5.06
CA ILE A 17 5.84 6.05 -5.29
C ILE A 17 6.64 7.31 -5.62
N ASP A 18 6.14 8.16 -6.53
CA ASP A 18 6.75 9.45 -6.86
C ASP A 18 6.89 10.34 -5.61
N PHE A 19 5.85 10.40 -4.79
CA PHE A 19 5.88 11.11 -3.52
C PHE A 19 6.97 10.58 -2.58
N CYS A 20 7.10 9.25 -2.42
CA CYS A 20 8.09 8.63 -1.55
C CYS A 20 9.54 8.84 -1.97
N VAL A 21 9.82 8.96 -3.28
CA VAL A 21 11.17 9.27 -3.79
C VAL A 21 11.50 10.78 -3.76
N GLY A 22 10.58 11.61 -3.27
CA GLY A 22 10.81 13.03 -3.01
C GLY A 22 10.23 13.98 -4.08
N ASN A 23 9.43 13.49 -5.03
CA ASN A 23 8.79 14.35 -6.02
C ASN A 23 7.65 15.15 -5.38
N LYS A 24 7.77 16.48 -5.37
CA LYS A 24 6.79 17.39 -4.75
C LYS A 24 5.70 17.83 -5.72
N ARG A 25 4.90 16.88 -6.20
CA ARG A 25 3.69 17.18 -7.00
C ARG A 25 2.46 17.30 -6.13
N THR A 26 1.52 18.14 -6.52
CA THR A 26 0.16 18.16 -5.96
C THR A 26 -0.50 16.79 -6.17
N PRO A 27 -1.19 16.23 -5.16
CA PRO A 27 -1.92 14.98 -5.34
C PRO A 27 -2.92 15.09 -6.51
N PRO A 28 -3.02 14.09 -7.39
CA PRO A 28 -3.92 14.12 -8.56
C PRO A 28 -5.39 13.92 -8.19
N SER A 29 -5.68 13.44 -6.97
CA SER A 29 -7.04 13.23 -6.46
C SER A 29 -7.07 13.21 -4.92
N GLU A 30 -8.26 13.27 -4.34
CA GLU A 30 -8.44 13.13 -2.89
C GLU A 30 -7.99 11.75 -2.38
N GLN A 31 -8.17 10.69 -3.17
CA GLN A 31 -7.73 9.34 -2.84
C GLN A 31 -6.20 9.26 -2.76
N ALA A 32 -5.51 9.98 -3.66
CA ALA A 32 -4.06 10.08 -3.65
C ALA A 32 -3.56 10.84 -2.41
N GLU A 33 -4.20 11.95 -2.08
CA GLU A 33 -3.92 12.71 -0.86
C GLU A 33 -4.13 11.86 0.41
N ALA A 34 -5.27 11.16 0.49
CA ALA A 34 -5.59 10.24 1.57
C ALA A 34 -4.54 9.12 1.70
N MET A 35 -4.13 8.52 0.58
CA MET A 35 -3.10 7.47 0.58
C MET A 35 -1.77 8.00 1.07
N ARG A 36 -1.31 9.15 0.56
CA ARG A 36 -0.07 9.80 1.02
C ARG A 36 -0.10 10.03 2.53
N HIS A 37 -1.20 10.58 3.05
CA HIS A 37 -1.35 10.82 4.48
C HIS A 37 -1.34 9.52 5.29
N LEU A 38 -2.23 8.58 4.98
CA LEU A 38 -2.40 7.34 5.73
C LEU A 38 -1.16 6.46 5.72
N ALA A 39 -0.52 6.34 4.57
CA ALA A 39 0.65 5.49 4.41
C ALA A 39 1.89 6.11 5.08
N SER A 40 2.04 7.44 5.06
CA SER A 40 3.12 8.14 5.79
C SER A 40 2.92 8.06 7.31
N GLU A 41 1.69 8.25 7.80
CA GLU A 41 1.34 8.09 9.22
C GLU A 41 1.65 6.66 9.68
N MET A 42 1.28 5.67 8.87
CA MET A 42 1.56 4.26 9.14
C MET A 42 3.07 3.97 9.15
N GLU A 43 3.83 4.50 8.19
CA GLU A 43 5.27 4.35 8.14
C GLU A 43 5.93 4.92 9.40
N GLN A 44 5.56 6.15 9.77
CA GLN A 44 6.09 6.84 10.94
C GLN A 44 5.80 6.08 12.23
N LYS A 45 4.56 5.59 12.39
CA LYS A 45 4.13 4.85 13.59
C LYS A 45 4.83 3.51 13.76
N TYR A 46 5.20 2.86 12.67
CA TYR A 46 5.78 1.51 12.67
C TYR A 46 7.15 1.46 11.98
N GLN A 47 7.92 2.54 12.06
CA GLN A 47 9.18 2.75 11.32
C GLN A 47 10.15 1.57 11.45
N CYS A 48 10.43 1.13 12.69
CA CYS A 48 11.33 0.00 12.93
C CYS A 48 10.86 -1.30 12.25
N ARG A 49 9.55 -1.54 12.19
CA ARG A 49 9.00 -2.73 11.54
C ARG A 49 9.15 -2.67 10.03
N PHE A 50 8.80 -1.54 9.40
CA PHE A 50 8.99 -1.37 7.96
C PHE A 50 10.46 -1.42 7.56
N HIS A 51 11.35 -0.85 8.36
CA HIS A 51 12.79 -0.98 8.14
C HIS A 51 13.24 -2.44 8.19
N SER A 52 12.84 -3.19 9.22
CA SER A 52 13.15 -4.62 9.30
C SER A 52 12.56 -5.41 8.12
N LEU A 53 11.32 -5.11 7.71
CA LEU A 53 10.68 -5.76 6.57
C LEU A 53 11.43 -5.51 5.27
N LEU A 54 11.87 -4.27 5.05
CA LEU A 54 12.66 -3.90 3.89
C LEU A 54 13.97 -4.70 3.84
N GLN A 55 14.69 -4.79 4.95
CA GLN A 55 15.95 -5.56 5.00
C GLN A 55 15.72 -7.03 4.70
N THR A 56 14.69 -7.64 5.29
CA THR A 56 14.36 -9.05 5.02
C THR A 56 13.96 -9.27 3.58
N PHE A 57 13.11 -8.39 3.02
CA PHE A 57 12.70 -8.46 1.62
C PHE A 57 13.91 -8.36 0.69
N LEU A 58 14.80 -7.39 0.89
CA LEU A 58 15.97 -7.20 0.03
C LEU A 58 17.00 -8.33 0.15
N GLY A 59 17.08 -9.00 1.31
CA GLY A 59 17.89 -10.20 1.49
C GLY A 59 17.35 -11.43 0.77
N ALA A 60 16.03 -11.54 0.60
CA ALA A 60 15.37 -12.65 -0.08
C ALA A 60 14.99 -12.35 -1.55
N CYS A 61 14.96 -11.09 -1.94
CA CYS A 61 14.51 -10.65 -3.25
C CYS A 61 15.54 -11.02 -4.32
N GLY A 62 15.06 -11.62 -5.41
CA GLY A 62 15.86 -11.82 -6.62
C GLY A 62 16.12 -10.51 -7.38
N PRO A 63 16.65 -10.58 -8.61
CA PRO A 63 16.99 -9.41 -9.41
C PRO A 63 15.78 -8.56 -9.83
N GLU A 64 14.55 -9.04 -9.62
CA GLU A 64 13.32 -8.36 -10.02
C GLU A 64 12.40 -8.09 -8.82
N PRO A 65 12.43 -6.88 -8.23
CA PRO A 65 11.62 -6.52 -7.07
C PRO A 65 10.10 -6.64 -7.26
N SER A 66 9.60 -6.36 -8.47
CA SER A 66 8.17 -6.49 -8.83
C SER A 66 7.66 -7.92 -8.66
N THR A 67 8.40 -8.92 -9.13
CA THR A 67 8.04 -10.33 -8.97
C THR A 67 8.03 -10.76 -7.50
N SER A 68 9.02 -10.33 -6.71
CA SER A 68 9.04 -10.59 -5.26
C SER A 68 7.87 -9.91 -4.55
N LEU A 69 7.57 -8.65 -4.91
CA LEU A 69 6.43 -7.91 -4.35
C LEU A 69 5.10 -8.60 -4.66
N LYS A 70 4.93 -9.15 -5.87
CA LYS A 70 3.74 -9.93 -6.23
C LYS A 70 3.52 -11.12 -5.31
N LYS A 71 4.57 -11.85 -4.94
CA LYS A 71 4.47 -12.97 -4.00
C LYS A 71 4.00 -12.50 -2.62
N VAL A 72 4.58 -11.41 -2.12
CA VAL A 72 4.14 -10.78 -0.85
C VAL A 72 2.66 -10.40 -0.90
N MET A 73 2.19 -9.83 -2.02
CA MET A 73 0.78 -9.46 -2.19
C MET A 73 -0.16 -10.67 -2.20
N VAL A 74 0.18 -11.71 -2.96
CA VAL A 74 -0.60 -12.97 -3.01
C VAL A 74 -0.74 -13.56 -1.61
N GLU A 75 0.34 -13.57 -0.84
CA GLU A 75 0.32 -14.10 0.52
C GLU A 75 -0.40 -13.18 1.53
N LEU A 76 -0.30 -11.85 1.36
CA LEU A 76 -0.98 -10.84 2.21
C LEU A 76 -2.49 -10.95 2.16
N VAL A 77 -3.01 -11.48 1.06
CA VAL A 77 -4.45 -11.57 0.79
C VAL A 77 -4.92 -13.03 0.69
N GLY A 78 -4.01 -14.00 0.67
CA GLY A 78 -4.31 -15.42 0.49
C GLY A 78 -5.20 -16.04 1.59
N ASP A 79 -5.39 -15.37 2.73
CA ASP A 79 -6.35 -15.78 3.76
C ASP A 79 -7.80 -15.29 3.50
N GLY A 80 -8.05 -14.61 2.37
CA GLY A 80 -9.34 -14.07 1.97
C GLY A 80 -9.78 -12.80 2.72
N LYS A 81 -8.90 -12.16 3.50
CA LYS A 81 -9.25 -11.04 4.41
C LYS A 81 -8.68 -9.69 3.98
N LEU A 82 -8.81 -9.35 2.70
CA LEU A 82 -8.42 -8.01 2.24
C LEU A 82 -9.27 -6.93 2.94
N ASN A 83 -8.60 -5.86 3.38
CA ASN A 83 -9.23 -4.67 3.95
C ASN A 83 -8.37 -3.44 3.64
N TRP A 84 -8.93 -2.23 3.79
CA TRP A 84 -8.21 -0.98 3.51
C TRP A 84 -6.93 -0.81 4.35
N GLY A 85 -6.86 -1.38 5.55
CA GLY A 85 -5.64 -1.39 6.37
C GLY A 85 -4.49 -2.15 5.71
N ARG A 86 -4.76 -3.35 5.16
CA ARG A 86 -3.80 -4.13 4.36
C ARG A 86 -3.40 -3.44 3.08
N VAL A 87 -4.34 -2.79 2.39
CA VAL A 87 -4.05 -1.98 1.21
C VAL A 87 -3.08 -0.85 1.57
N VAL A 88 -3.36 -0.08 2.63
CA VAL A 88 -2.44 0.99 3.08
C VAL A 88 -1.08 0.42 3.47
N SER A 89 -1.01 -0.71 4.18
CA SER A 89 0.27 -1.35 4.53
C SER A 89 1.08 -1.76 3.31
N LEU A 90 0.43 -2.28 2.26
CA LEU A 90 1.06 -2.61 0.99
C LEU A 90 1.65 -1.37 0.30
N PHE A 91 0.87 -0.28 0.24
CA PHE A 91 1.35 0.99 -0.30
C PHE A 91 2.54 1.50 0.52
N THR A 92 2.42 1.59 1.85
CA THR A 92 3.51 2.01 2.75
C THR A 92 4.79 1.20 2.50
N PHE A 93 4.70 -0.12 2.46
CA PHE A 93 5.85 -0.98 2.20
C PHE A 93 6.47 -0.71 0.83
N THR A 94 5.64 -0.54 -0.21
CA THR A 94 6.13 -0.25 -1.56
C THR A 94 6.80 1.12 -1.64
N GLY A 95 6.30 2.12 -0.91
CA GLY A 95 6.95 3.44 -0.81
C GLY A 95 8.33 3.37 -0.15
N VAL A 96 8.45 2.60 0.93
CA VAL A 96 9.73 2.33 1.61
C VAL A 96 10.70 1.59 0.67
N LEU A 97 10.22 0.58 -0.05
CA LEU A 97 10.98 -0.16 -1.04
C LEU A 97 11.45 0.73 -2.19
N ALA A 98 10.54 1.51 -2.79
CA ALA A 98 10.85 2.39 -3.91
C ALA A 98 11.91 3.44 -3.53
N ARG A 99 11.81 4.02 -2.33
CA ARG A 99 12.80 4.98 -1.82
C ARG A 99 14.19 4.36 -1.64
N GLU A 100 14.25 3.11 -1.19
CA GLU A 100 15.52 2.37 -1.06
C GLU A 100 16.09 1.94 -2.42
N LEU A 101 15.26 1.51 -3.37
CA LEU A 101 15.73 1.18 -4.71
C LEU A 101 16.24 2.43 -5.44
N TYR A 102 15.54 3.56 -5.29
CA TYR A 102 15.98 4.84 -5.82
C TYR A 102 17.33 5.29 -5.22
N SER A 103 17.54 5.11 -3.91
CA SER A 103 18.83 5.45 -3.26
C SER A 103 19.99 4.58 -3.75
N ARG A 104 19.71 3.36 -4.22
CA ARG A 104 20.67 2.44 -4.84
C ARG A 104 20.94 2.71 -6.33
N GLY A 105 20.26 3.69 -6.92
CA GLY A 105 20.43 4.07 -8.32
C GLY A 105 19.61 3.24 -9.31
N GLU A 106 18.60 2.51 -8.84
CA GLU A 106 17.63 1.84 -9.74
C GLU A 106 16.88 2.87 -10.60
N ASP A 107 16.53 2.46 -11.82
CA ASP A 107 15.90 3.35 -12.79
C ASP A 107 14.40 3.58 -12.55
N LYS A 108 13.85 4.54 -13.30
CA LYS A 108 12.41 4.86 -13.29
C LYS A 108 11.54 3.70 -13.76
N ASP A 109 12.09 2.76 -14.54
CA ASP A 109 11.34 1.60 -15.01
C ASP A 109 11.12 0.59 -13.87
N CYS A 110 11.98 0.57 -12.85
CA CYS A 110 11.72 -0.18 -11.61
C CYS A 110 10.49 0.38 -10.87
N SER A 111 10.42 1.70 -10.66
CA SER A 111 9.27 2.35 -10.02
C SER A 111 7.96 2.11 -10.78
N ARG A 112 7.99 2.20 -12.12
CA ARG A 112 6.82 1.87 -12.97
C ARG A 112 6.37 0.43 -12.77
N ARG A 113 7.31 -0.53 -12.80
CA ARG A 113 6.99 -1.95 -12.60
C ARG A 113 6.35 -2.23 -11.24
N LEU A 114 6.82 -1.57 -10.17
CA LEU A 114 6.18 -1.69 -8.85
C LEU A 114 4.72 -1.20 -8.88
N ALA A 115 4.47 -0.04 -9.50
CA ALA A 115 3.12 0.52 -9.63
C ALA A 115 2.19 -0.39 -10.45
N GLU A 116 2.67 -0.88 -11.60
CA GLU A 116 1.95 -1.83 -12.45
C GLU A 116 1.64 -3.13 -11.71
N THR A 117 2.58 -3.64 -10.91
CA THR A 117 2.37 -4.86 -10.12
C THR A 117 1.24 -4.68 -9.10
N ILE A 118 1.17 -3.53 -8.42
CA ILE A 118 0.06 -3.19 -7.51
C ILE A 118 -1.25 -3.08 -8.30
N ALA A 119 -1.24 -2.39 -9.44
CA ALA A 119 -2.41 -2.20 -10.27
C ALA A 119 -2.97 -3.52 -10.79
N ASP A 120 -2.10 -4.42 -11.27
CA ASP A 120 -2.47 -5.76 -11.69
C ASP A 120 -3.08 -6.57 -10.54
N TYR A 121 -2.46 -6.51 -9.36
CA TYR A 121 -2.95 -7.24 -8.21
C TYR A 121 -4.32 -6.71 -7.72
N LEU A 122 -4.41 -5.43 -7.38
CA LEU A 122 -5.64 -4.88 -6.80
C LEU A 122 -6.73 -4.66 -7.85
N GLY A 123 -6.36 -4.07 -8.99
CA GLY A 123 -7.31 -3.65 -10.02
C GLY A 123 -7.80 -4.78 -10.94
N ARG A 124 -7.12 -5.93 -10.98
CA ARG A 124 -7.57 -7.11 -11.76
C ARG A 124 -7.87 -8.30 -10.86
N GLU A 125 -6.93 -8.74 -10.02
CA GLU A 125 -7.12 -9.95 -9.21
C GLU A 125 -8.03 -9.73 -8.00
N GLN A 126 -7.97 -8.57 -7.35
CA GLN A 126 -8.84 -8.18 -6.24
C GLN A 126 -9.96 -7.23 -6.66
N GLN A 127 -10.31 -7.22 -7.95
CA GLN A 127 -11.28 -6.30 -8.52
C GLN A 127 -12.66 -6.45 -7.85
N ASP A 128 -13.12 -7.68 -7.62
CA ASP A 128 -14.43 -7.93 -7.00
C ASP A 128 -14.50 -7.37 -5.59
N TRP A 129 -13.42 -7.51 -4.81
CA TRP A 129 -13.32 -6.92 -3.49
C TRP A 129 -13.36 -5.38 -3.55
N LEU A 130 -12.62 -4.77 -4.48
CA LEU A 130 -12.66 -3.32 -4.68
C LEU A 130 -14.08 -2.86 -5.03
N VAL A 131 -14.77 -3.53 -5.96
CA VAL A 131 -16.15 -3.18 -6.34
C VAL A 131 -17.11 -3.31 -5.15
N GLN A 132 -17.01 -4.40 -4.38
CA GLN A 132 -17.83 -4.62 -3.17
C GLN A 132 -17.59 -3.56 -2.09
N ASN A 133 -16.40 -2.93 -2.09
CA ASN A 133 -16.03 -1.87 -1.17
C ASN A 133 -16.06 -0.48 -1.82
N GLU A 134 -16.90 -0.27 -2.84
CA GLU A 134 -17.13 1.03 -3.51
C GLU A 134 -15.89 1.63 -4.20
N GLY A 135 -14.94 0.79 -4.60
CA GLY A 135 -13.69 1.19 -5.25
C GLY A 135 -12.85 2.13 -4.38
N TRP A 136 -12.07 2.99 -5.03
CA TRP A 136 -11.24 3.97 -4.33
C TRP A 136 -12.05 5.11 -3.70
N GLU A 137 -13.32 5.28 -4.06
CA GLU A 137 -14.23 6.16 -3.33
C GLU A 137 -14.56 5.61 -1.94
N GLY A 138 -14.76 4.29 -1.81
CA GLY A 138 -14.90 3.64 -0.50
C GLY A 138 -13.66 3.78 0.38
N PHE A 139 -12.46 3.81 -0.22
CA PHE A 139 -11.23 4.14 0.50
C PHE A 139 -11.24 5.56 1.06
N ASN A 140 -11.70 6.55 0.29
CA ASN A 140 -11.81 7.93 0.74
C ASN A 140 -12.80 8.07 1.92
N LYS A 141 -13.94 7.36 1.85
CA LYS A 141 -14.89 7.29 2.98
C LYS A 141 -14.25 6.66 4.23
N PHE A 142 -13.47 5.60 4.06
CA PHE A 142 -12.71 4.99 5.16
C PHE A 142 -11.71 5.99 5.78
N PHE A 143 -11.01 6.77 4.96
CA PHE A 143 -10.12 7.83 5.42
C PHE A 143 -10.84 8.92 6.21
N ARG A 144 -11.91 9.49 5.66
CA ARG A 144 -12.71 10.55 6.32
C ARG A 144 -13.30 10.09 7.65
N ARG A 145 -13.83 8.86 7.71
CA ARG A 145 -14.35 8.28 8.97
C ARG A 145 -13.26 8.17 10.04
N ARG A 146 -11.99 7.93 9.67
CA ARG A 146 -10.88 7.99 10.64
C ARG A 146 -10.71 9.39 11.22
N GLY A 147 -10.82 10.42 10.38
CA GLY A 147 -10.77 11.83 10.80
C GLY A 147 -11.90 12.23 11.74
N GLU A 148 -13.12 11.74 11.50
CA GLU A 148 -14.30 12.02 12.34
C GLU A 148 -14.28 11.27 13.67
N VAL A 149 -13.90 9.98 13.68
CA VAL A 149 -13.77 9.14 14.90
C VAL A 149 -12.64 9.63 15.82
N SER A 150 -11.81 10.57 15.38
CA SER A 150 -10.90 11.35 16.23
C SER A 150 -11.60 11.97 17.46
N GLN A 151 -12.92 12.22 17.40
CA GLN A 151 -13.72 12.76 18.52
C GLN A 151 -14.34 11.74 19.49
N GLU A 152 -14.46 10.44 19.17
CA GLU A 152 -15.04 9.42 20.09
C GLU A 152 -14.05 8.28 20.41
N SER A 153 -13.70 8.11 21.69
CA SER A 153 -12.58 7.25 22.14
C SER A 153 -12.81 5.73 22.00
N SER A 154 -14.06 5.25 22.02
CA SER A 154 -14.36 3.80 22.05
C SER A 154 -14.31 3.10 20.68
N MET A 155 -14.62 3.80 19.58
CA MET A 155 -14.57 3.21 18.23
C MET A 155 -13.15 3.17 17.64
N LYS A 156 -12.21 3.92 18.23
CA LYS A 156 -10.80 4.01 17.80
C LYS A 156 -10.09 2.65 17.82
N THR A 157 -10.26 1.88 18.89
CA THR A 157 -9.53 0.61 19.08
C THR A 157 -9.92 -0.44 18.04
N ALA A 158 -11.18 -0.50 17.62
CA ALA A 158 -11.66 -1.47 16.62
C ALA A 158 -11.15 -1.14 15.20
N LEU A 159 -11.09 0.14 14.82
CA LEU A 159 -10.60 0.57 13.51
C LEU A 159 -9.07 0.44 13.40
N PHE A 160 -8.33 0.74 14.48
CA PHE A 160 -6.89 0.50 14.54
C PHE A 160 -6.51 -0.99 14.65
N ALA A 161 -7.35 -1.84 15.26
CA ALA A 161 -7.16 -3.29 15.22
C ALA A 161 -7.23 -3.82 13.78
N ALA A 162 -8.13 -3.30 12.95
CA ALA A 162 -8.19 -3.64 11.52
C ALA A 162 -6.96 -3.17 10.73
N ALA A 163 -6.39 -2.00 11.06
CA ALA A 163 -5.15 -1.50 10.43
C ALA A 163 -3.87 -2.20 10.94
N GLY A 164 -3.83 -2.61 12.22
CA GLY A 164 -2.71 -3.33 12.81
C GLY A 164 -2.52 -4.74 12.26
N VAL A 165 -3.61 -5.38 11.82
CA VAL A 165 -3.57 -6.66 11.09
C VAL A 165 -2.84 -6.55 9.75
N GLY A 166 -2.83 -5.37 9.12
CA GLY A 166 -2.14 -5.16 7.84
C GLY A 166 -0.63 -5.37 7.94
N ILE A 167 0.03 -4.61 8.82
CA ILE A 167 1.48 -4.71 9.04
C ILE A 167 1.85 -6.04 9.68
N ALA A 168 1.08 -6.51 10.66
CA ALA A 168 1.31 -7.81 11.27
C ALA A 168 1.28 -8.94 10.22
N GLY A 169 0.36 -8.85 9.25
CA GLY A 169 0.30 -9.71 8.08
C GLY A 169 1.59 -9.65 7.26
N LEU A 170 2.02 -8.46 6.82
CA LEU A 170 3.27 -8.30 6.07
C LEU A 170 4.50 -8.85 6.82
N THR A 171 4.61 -8.57 8.12
CA THR A 171 5.71 -9.09 8.95
C THR A 171 5.72 -10.59 9.07
N PHE A 172 4.55 -11.21 9.15
CA PHE A 172 4.45 -12.67 9.24
C PHE A 172 4.90 -13.36 7.94
N LEU A 173 4.63 -12.74 6.78
CA LEU A 173 4.97 -13.31 5.48
C LEU A 173 6.46 -13.23 5.17
N LEU A 174 7.10 -12.13 5.54
CA LEU A 174 8.54 -11.95 5.27
C LEU A 174 9.44 -12.68 6.26
N VAL A 175 8.90 -13.27 7.33
CA VAL A 175 9.67 -14.00 8.36
C VAL A 175 9.52 -15.54 8.21
N ARG A 176 8.67 -16.02 7.30
CA ARG A 176 8.56 -17.45 6.94
C ARG A 176 9.45 -17.80 5.77
#